data_AF-A0AAV5I596-F1
#
_entry.id   AF-A0AAV5I596-F1
#
_cell.length_a   1.000
_cell.length_b   1.000
_cell.length_c   1.000
_cell.angle_alpha   90.00
_cell.angle_beta   90.00
_cell.angle_gamma   90.00
#
_symmetry.space_group_name_H-M   'P 1'
#
loop_
_entity.id
_entity.type
_entity.pdbx_description
1 polymer ?
#
loop_
_entity_poly.entity_id
_entity_poly.type
_entity_poly.pdbx_seq_one_letter_code
_entity_poly.pdbx_strand_id
1 'polypeptide(L)'
;MISTPNRDDLVFPKGGWEDDETVYEAACREALEEAGVKGILSEKPLGVWEFRSKSRQDSCSLEGGCRGYMFTLEVTEELDSWPEQESYKRKWLTTEEAFKFCRYDWMKEALRNFLTLLSTNEMNASVEKLSELPMITAADTLAEHQRLSAGCSGKPSTMHHLEESCTTSIMLRLVLPQPFS
;
A
#
# COMPACT_ATOMS: atom_id res chain seq x y z
N MET A 1 -0.02 -4.52 9.17
CA MET A 1 -0.34 -5.95 9.45
C MET A 1 -1.25 -6.01 10.68
N ILE A 2 -1.85 -7.16 10.98
CA ILE A 2 -2.68 -7.37 12.17
C ILE A 2 -2.19 -8.55 13.01
N SER A 3 -2.36 -8.48 14.33
CA SER A 3 -2.08 -9.58 15.26
C SER A 3 -3.18 -10.63 15.21
N THR A 4 -2.83 -11.91 15.25
CA THR A 4 -3.83 -12.97 15.41
C THR A 4 -4.14 -13.23 16.90
N PRO A 5 -5.40 -13.55 17.27
CA PRO A 5 -5.72 -13.96 18.63
C PRO A 5 -4.85 -15.13 19.09
N ASN A 6 -4.32 -15.04 20.31
CA ASN A 6 -3.54 -16.10 20.98
C ASN A 6 -2.16 -16.43 20.37
N ARG A 7 -1.58 -15.58 19.51
CA ARG A 7 -0.21 -15.74 19.00
C ARG A 7 0.48 -14.39 18.81
N ASP A 8 1.80 -14.40 18.90
CA ASP A 8 2.66 -13.24 18.59
C ASP A 8 2.91 -13.06 17.08
N ASP A 9 2.33 -13.94 16.26
CA ASP A 9 2.42 -13.90 14.81
C ASP A 9 1.60 -12.71 14.25
N LEU A 10 2.13 -12.06 13.22
CA LEU A 10 1.41 -11.05 12.45
C LEU A 10 1.07 -11.58 11.06
N VAL A 11 -0.10 -11.22 10.57
CA VAL A 11 -0.57 -11.59 9.23
C VAL A 11 -1.06 -10.37 8.47
N PHE A 12 -1.18 -10.52 7.15
CA PHE A 12 -1.97 -9.56 6.37
C PHE A 12 -3.45 -9.76 6.69
N PRO A 13 -4.22 -8.66 6.84
CA PRO A 13 -5.68 -8.72 6.91
C PRO A 13 -6.23 -9.55 5.74
N LYS A 14 -7.11 -10.49 6.05
CA LYS A 14 -7.55 -11.53 5.11
C LYS A 14 -9.00 -11.96 5.32
N GLY A 15 -9.79 -11.83 4.26
CA GLY A 15 -11.25 -11.86 4.33
C GLY A 15 -11.93 -12.56 3.15
N GLY A 16 -13.19 -12.94 3.33
CA GLY A 16 -14.03 -13.51 2.28
C GLY A 16 -14.74 -12.41 1.47
N TRP A 17 -15.00 -12.67 0.19
CA TRP A 17 -15.86 -11.83 -0.66
C TRP A 17 -17.27 -12.46 -0.75
N GLU A 18 -18.34 -11.69 -0.49
CA GLU A 18 -19.75 -12.11 -0.56
C GLU A 18 -20.38 -12.02 -1.97
N ASP A 19 -21.45 -12.79 -2.25
CA ASP A 19 -22.01 -12.89 -3.62
C ASP A 19 -22.59 -11.55 -4.16
N ASP A 20 -22.89 -10.60 -3.28
CA ASP A 20 -23.46 -9.28 -3.59
C ASP A 20 -22.42 -8.14 -3.59
N GLU A 21 -21.13 -8.45 -3.41
CA GLU A 21 -20.06 -7.45 -3.45
C GLU A 21 -18.97 -7.82 -4.48
N THR A 22 -18.25 -6.81 -4.95
CA THR A 22 -17.04 -6.99 -5.74
C THR A 22 -15.84 -7.31 -4.85
N VAL A 23 -14.80 -7.91 -5.43
CA VAL A 23 -13.53 -8.15 -4.71
C VAL A 23 -12.91 -6.87 -4.12
N TYR A 24 -13.15 -5.72 -4.75
CA TYR A 24 -12.67 -4.42 -4.28
C TYR A 24 -13.47 -3.92 -3.08
N GLU A 25 -14.80 -4.06 -3.13
CA GLU A 25 -15.68 -3.73 -2.01
C GLU A 25 -15.36 -4.60 -0.79
N ALA A 26 -15.18 -5.91 -1.01
CA ALA A 26 -14.76 -6.85 0.03
C ALA A 26 -13.41 -6.45 0.65
N ALA A 27 -12.40 -6.12 -0.18
CA ALA A 27 -11.10 -5.68 0.31
C ALA A 27 -11.20 -4.44 1.22
N CYS A 28 -12.02 -3.47 0.84
CA CYS A 28 -12.23 -2.23 1.57
C CYS A 28 -13.02 -2.45 2.87
N ARG A 29 -14.15 -3.17 2.80
CA ARG A 29 -15.00 -3.52 3.96
C ARG A 29 -14.14 -4.19 5.02
N GLU A 30 -13.39 -5.20 4.61
CA GLU A 30 -12.63 -5.98 5.55
C GLU A 30 -11.40 -5.23 6.10
N ALA A 31 -10.77 -4.35 5.33
CA ALA A 31 -9.67 -3.50 5.84
C ALA A 31 -10.15 -2.58 6.97
N LEU A 32 -11.39 -2.11 6.86
CA LEU A 32 -12.07 -1.38 7.93
C LEU A 32 -12.39 -2.29 9.11
N GLU A 33 -12.96 -3.48 8.88
CA GLU A 33 -13.38 -4.41 9.93
C GLU A 33 -12.22 -4.98 10.74
N GLU A 34 -11.15 -5.46 10.11
CA GLU A 34 -10.03 -6.11 10.78
C GLU A 34 -8.98 -5.11 11.29
N ALA A 35 -8.79 -3.99 10.58
CA ALA A 35 -7.67 -3.08 10.84
C ALA A 35 -8.09 -1.62 11.04
N GLY A 36 -9.35 -1.24 10.87
CA GLY A 36 -9.82 0.13 11.11
C GLY A 36 -9.16 1.16 10.20
N VAL A 37 -8.91 0.83 8.94
CA VAL A 37 -8.34 1.78 7.96
C VAL A 37 -9.25 1.94 6.76
N LYS A 38 -9.22 3.12 6.15
CA LYS A 38 -9.79 3.38 4.83
C LYS A 38 -8.70 3.92 3.92
N GLY A 39 -8.89 3.75 2.62
CA GLY A 39 -7.86 4.11 1.67
C GLY A 39 -8.25 3.93 0.23
N ILE A 40 -7.26 4.15 -0.63
CA ILE A 40 -7.35 3.95 -2.06
C ILE A 40 -6.74 2.58 -2.38
N LEU A 41 -7.58 1.69 -2.89
CA LEU A 41 -7.16 0.35 -3.28
C LEU A 41 -6.52 0.38 -4.68
N SER A 42 -5.45 -0.37 -4.87
CA SER A 42 -4.83 -0.57 -6.18
C SER A 42 -5.82 -1.12 -7.21
N GLU A 43 -5.80 -0.57 -8.43
CA GLU A 43 -6.66 -1.03 -9.52
C GLU A 43 -6.41 -2.49 -9.90
N LYS A 44 -5.16 -2.95 -9.76
CA LYS A 44 -4.75 -4.33 -10.05
C LYS A 44 -4.27 -5.02 -8.77
N PRO A 45 -4.59 -6.31 -8.58
CA PRO A 45 -4.02 -7.06 -7.48
C PRO A 45 -2.49 -7.12 -7.62
N LEU A 46 -1.82 -6.98 -6.49
CA LEU A 46 -0.38 -7.17 -6.33
C LEU A 46 0.07 -8.60 -6.69
N GLY A 47 -0.83 -9.56 -6.55
CA GLY A 47 -0.62 -10.94 -6.95
C GLY A 47 -1.83 -11.81 -6.63
N VAL A 48 -1.79 -13.04 -7.15
CA VAL A 48 -2.82 -14.06 -6.91
C VAL A 48 -2.11 -15.33 -6.45
N TRP A 49 -2.57 -15.90 -5.33
CA TRP A 49 -2.01 -17.14 -4.78
C TRP A 49 -3.09 -18.22 -4.70
N GLU A 50 -2.72 -19.45 -5.07
CA GLU A 50 -3.60 -20.60 -4.97
C GLU A 50 -3.37 -21.33 -3.64
N PHE A 51 -4.41 -21.36 -2.81
CA PHE A 51 -4.45 -22.04 -1.53
C PHE A 51 -5.21 -23.36 -1.69
N ARG A 52 -4.68 -24.43 -1.09
CA ARG A 52 -5.39 -25.71 -1.01
C ARG A 52 -6.43 -25.64 0.11
N SER A 53 -7.70 -25.93 -0.18
CA SER A 53 -8.71 -26.05 0.86
C SER A 53 -8.42 -27.23 1.78
N LYS A 54 -8.47 -27.01 3.10
CA LYS A 54 -8.36 -28.08 4.11
C LYS A 54 -9.65 -28.89 4.26
N SER A 55 -10.78 -28.39 3.75
CA SER A 55 -12.11 -29.00 3.91
C SER A 55 -12.39 -30.16 2.94
N ARG A 56 -11.62 -30.31 1.85
CA ARG A 56 -11.85 -31.31 0.79
C ARG A 56 -10.89 -32.49 0.83
N GLN A 57 -10.47 -32.88 2.04
CA GLN A 57 -9.65 -34.08 2.20
C GLN A 57 -10.50 -35.37 2.05
N ASP A 58 -11.83 -35.25 2.16
CA ASP A 58 -12.77 -36.34 1.92
C ASP A 58 -13.53 -36.14 0.59
N SER A 59 -13.36 -37.10 -0.31
CA SER A 59 -14.05 -37.32 -1.58
C SER A 59 -13.68 -36.45 -2.80
N CYS A 60 -12.88 -37.06 -3.69
CA CYS A 60 -13.07 -37.06 -5.14
C CYS A 60 -13.52 -35.76 -5.82
N SER A 61 -12.71 -34.69 -5.72
CA SER A 61 -12.83 -33.56 -6.64
C SER A 61 -11.48 -32.91 -6.87
N LEU A 62 -11.02 -32.94 -8.12
CA LEU A 62 -9.77 -32.34 -8.59
C LEU A 62 -9.83 -30.78 -8.66
N GLU A 63 -10.93 -30.16 -8.22
CA GLU A 63 -11.22 -28.72 -8.37
C GLU A 63 -11.25 -27.97 -7.03
N GLY A 64 -10.29 -28.22 -6.14
CA GLY A 64 -10.31 -27.75 -4.73
C GLY A 64 -9.37 -26.59 -4.38
N GLY A 65 -8.84 -25.86 -5.37
CA GLY A 65 -7.98 -24.69 -5.15
C GLY A 65 -8.81 -23.42 -4.94
N CYS A 66 -8.46 -22.63 -3.94
CA CYS A 66 -8.98 -21.28 -3.73
C CYS A 66 -7.93 -20.25 -4.16
N ARG A 67 -8.35 -19.21 -4.89
CA ARG A 67 -7.46 -18.13 -5.32
C ARG A 67 -7.61 -16.93 -4.39
N GLY A 68 -6.56 -16.56 -3.66
CA GLY A 68 -6.53 -15.31 -2.92
C GLY A 68 -5.90 -14.20 -3.74
N TYR A 69 -6.56 -13.04 -3.77
CA TYR A 69 -6.12 -11.84 -4.46
C TYR A 69 -5.52 -10.88 -3.44
N MET A 70 -4.26 -10.50 -3.61
CA MET A 70 -3.61 -9.50 -2.76
C MET A 70 -3.74 -8.13 -3.40
N PHE A 71 -4.11 -7.12 -2.63
CA PHE A 71 -4.15 -5.73 -3.05
C PHE A 71 -3.28 -4.87 -2.14
N THR A 72 -2.73 -3.79 -2.69
CA THR A 72 -2.19 -2.68 -1.89
C THR A 72 -3.33 -1.68 -1.64
N LEU A 73 -3.45 -1.23 -0.40
CA LEU A 73 -4.35 -0.16 0.03
C LEU A 73 -3.49 0.99 0.57
N GLU A 74 -3.50 2.11 -0.14
CA GLU A 74 -2.92 3.37 0.35
C GLU A 74 -3.84 3.97 1.38
N VAL A 75 -3.40 4.05 2.63
CA VAL A 75 -4.25 4.48 3.74
C VAL A 75 -4.39 5.99 3.77
N THR A 76 -5.64 6.44 3.68
CA THR A 76 -6.02 7.86 3.74
C THR A 76 -6.64 8.23 5.09
N GLU A 77 -7.18 7.26 5.82
CA GLU A 77 -7.82 7.46 7.12
C GLU A 77 -7.56 6.28 8.04
N GLU A 78 -7.18 6.58 9.29
CA GLU A 78 -7.06 5.61 10.38
C GLU A 78 -8.12 5.88 11.43
N LEU A 79 -8.89 4.85 11.78
CA LEU A 79 -9.91 4.92 12.83
C LEU A 79 -9.31 4.55 14.19
N ASP A 80 -9.75 5.27 15.22
CA ASP A 80 -9.43 4.98 16.63
C ASP A 80 -10.21 3.78 17.17
N SER A 81 -11.37 3.50 16.58
CA SER A 81 -12.24 2.37 16.94
C SER A 81 -12.86 1.72 15.72
N TRP A 82 -12.85 0.39 15.67
CA TRP A 82 -13.36 -0.38 14.53
C TRP A 82 -13.96 -1.74 14.96
N PRO A 83 -14.78 -2.39 14.10
CA PRO A 83 -15.60 -3.54 14.48
C PRO A 83 -14.87 -4.70 15.16
N GLU A 84 -13.71 -5.13 14.63
CA GLU A 84 -13.01 -6.31 15.15
C GLU A 84 -11.76 -6.00 15.98
N GLN A 85 -11.64 -4.78 16.49
CA GLN A 85 -10.46 -4.31 17.24
C GLN A 85 -10.12 -5.14 18.48
N GLU A 86 -11.07 -5.87 19.03
CA GLU A 86 -10.86 -6.78 20.16
C GLU A 86 -10.18 -8.09 19.72
N SER A 87 -10.44 -8.53 18.50
CA SER A 87 -9.88 -9.74 17.90
C SER A 87 -8.54 -9.46 17.22
N TYR A 88 -8.41 -8.31 16.56
CA TYR A 88 -7.25 -7.96 15.76
C TYR A 88 -6.67 -6.60 16.20
N LYS A 89 -5.35 -6.55 16.41
CA LYS A 89 -4.63 -5.29 16.65
C LYS A 89 -3.83 -4.91 15.42
N ARG A 90 -4.12 -3.71 14.87
CA ARG A 90 -3.34 -3.11 13.80
C ARG A 90 -1.93 -2.81 14.28
N LYS A 91 -0.93 -3.13 13.45
CA LYS A 91 0.46 -2.75 13.65
C LYS A 91 1.07 -2.23 12.35
N TRP A 92 1.55 -1.00 12.39
CA TRP A 92 2.41 -0.42 11.37
C TRP A 92 3.83 -0.92 11.56
N LEU A 93 4.47 -1.27 10.45
CA LEU A 93 5.79 -1.89 10.41
C LEU A 93 6.56 -1.31 9.24
N THR A 94 7.88 -1.21 9.37
CA THR A 94 8.73 -1.04 8.18
C THR A 94 8.71 -2.31 7.33
N THR A 95 9.11 -2.21 6.07
CA THR A 95 9.18 -3.39 5.21
C THR A 95 10.16 -4.43 5.78
N GLU A 96 11.29 -4.02 6.37
CA GLU A 96 12.23 -4.98 6.97
C GLU A 96 11.61 -5.71 8.17
N GLU A 97 10.83 -5.02 9.00
CA GLU A 97 10.12 -5.63 10.11
C GLU A 97 9.04 -6.60 9.60
N ALA A 98 8.26 -6.20 8.60
CA ALA A 98 7.22 -7.04 8.02
C ALA A 98 7.80 -8.38 7.51
N PHE A 99 8.98 -8.36 6.87
CA PHE A 99 9.66 -9.59 6.45
C PHE A 99 10.00 -10.54 7.61
N LYS A 100 10.35 -10.01 8.78
CA LYS A 100 10.67 -10.83 9.97
C LYS A 100 9.43 -11.53 10.54
N PHE A 101 8.26 -10.89 10.46
CA PHE A 101 7.00 -11.47 10.93
C PHE A 101 6.32 -12.39 9.89
N CYS A 102 6.77 -12.36 8.62
CA CYS A 102 6.23 -13.24 7.58
C CYS A 102 6.58 -14.70 7.83
N ARG A 103 5.58 -15.48 8.25
CA ARG A 103 5.70 -16.92 8.47
C ARG A 103 5.72 -17.73 7.18
N TYR A 104 4.95 -17.31 6.19
CA TYR A 104 4.74 -18.07 4.95
C TYR A 104 5.50 -17.46 3.79
N ASP A 105 5.95 -18.32 2.86
CA ASP A 105 6.72 -17.86 1.69
C ASP A 105 5.90 -16.93 0.79
N TRP A 106 4.59 -17.20 0.63
CA TRP A 106 3.69 -16.34 -0.13
C TRP A 106 3.61 -14.91 0.45
N MET A 107 3.73 -14.74 1.77
CA MET A 107 3.72 -13.40 2.40
C MET A 107 5.00 -12.64 2.05
N LYS A 108 6.15 -13.33 2.10
CA LYS A 108 7.44 -12.75 1.72
C LYS A 108 7.46 -12.39 0.25
N GLU A 109 6.87 -13.24 -0.60
CA GLU A 109 6.70 -12.97 -2.02
C GLU A 109 5.82 -11.74 -2.26
N ALA A 110 4.68 -11.62 -1.57
CA ALA A 110 3.84 -10.43 -1.63
C ALA A 110 4.60 -9.15 -1.26
N LEU A 111 5.41 -9.17 -0.19
CA LEU A 111 6.27 -8.02 0.17
C LEU A 111 7.31 -7.69 -0.91
N ARG A 112 7.91 -8.68 -1.57
CA ARG A 112 8.85 -8.43 -2.68
C ARG A 112 8.17 -7.81 -3.88
N ASN A 113 6.97 -8.29 -4.23
CA ASN A 113 6.18 -7.71 -5.30
C ASN A 113 5.81 -6.26 -4.97
N PHE A 114 5.45 -5.99 -3.71
CA PHE A 114 5.15 -4.64 -3.25
C PHE A 114 6.35 -3.70 -3.40
N LEU A 115 7.53 -4.12 -2.96
CA LEU A 115 8.76 -3.33 -3.14
C LEU A 115 9.07 -3.06 -4.60
N THR A 116 8.90 -4.06 -5.46
CA THR A 116 9.11 -3.92 -6.91
C THR A 116 8.12 -2.90 -7.52
N LEU A 117 6.86 -2.93 -7.08
CA LEU A 117 5.83 -1.98 -7.49
C LEU A 117 6.20 -0.55 -7.07
N LEU A 118 6.66 -0.35 -5.83
CA LEU A 118 7.11 0.96 -5.35
C LEU A 118 8.27 1.50 -6.19
N SER A 119 9.32 0.70 -6.42
CA SER A 119 10.47 1.12 -7.23
C SER A 119 10.09 1.44 -8.68
N THR A 120 9.14 0.69 -9.26
CA THR A 120 8.64 0.97 -10.62
C THR A 120 7.88 2.28 -10.66
N ASN A 121 7.07 2.58 -9.63
CA ASN A 121 6.31 3.82 -9.56
C ASN A 121 7.23 5.05 -9.43
N GLU A 122 8.31 4.94 -8.66
CA GLU A 122 9.34 5.99 -8.54
C GLU A 122 10.04 6.27 -9.89
N MET A 123 10.34 5.21 -10.66
CA MET A 123 10.90 5.34 -12.01
C MET A 123 9.90 6.00 -12.96
N ASN A 124 8.63 5.59 -12.95
CA ASN A 124 7.59 6.16 -13.80
C ASN A 124 7.31 7.64 -13.48
N ALA A 125 7.25 8.00 -12.19
CA ALA A 125 7.09 9.39 -11.76
C ALA A 125 8.25 10.28 -12.23
N SER A 126 9.47 9.73 -12.27
CA SER A 126 10.65 10.44 -12.79
C SER A 126 10.62 10.63 -14.31
N VAL A 127 10.01 9.69 -15.05
CA VAL A 127 9.86 9.76 -16.51
C VAL A 127 8.78 10.77 -16.91
N GLU A 128 7.63 10.78 -16.22
CA GLU A 128 6.56 11.77 -16.47
C GLU A 128 7.01 13.20 -16.14
N LYS A 129 7.88 13.39 -15.14
CA LYS A 129 8.46 14.71 -14.84
C LYS A 129 9.36 15.26 -15.95
N LEU A 130 9.83 14.40 -16.86
CA LEU A 130 10.64 14.81 -18.02
C LEU A 130 9.80 15.05 -19.29
N SER A 131 8.55 14.57 -19.35
CA SER A 131 7.65 14.75 -20.49
C SER A 131 6.88 16.08 -20.44
N GLU A 132 6.79 16.74 -19.28
CA GLU A 132 6.12 18.04 -19.09
C GLU A 132 6.99 19.29 -19.41
N LEU A 133 8.23 19.15 -19.91
CA LEU A 133 9.01 20.33 -20.30
C LEU A 133 8.38 21.00 -21.52
N PRO A 134 7.96 22.28 -21.44
CA PRO A 134 7.41 22.98 -22.59
C PRO A 134 8.49 23.12 -23.66
N MET A 135 8.15 22.77 -24.90
CA MET A 135 8.95 23.11 -26.08
C MET A 135 9.18 24.63 -26.10
N ILE A 136 10.36 25.07 -25.68
CA ILE A 136 10.77 26.47 -25.73
C ILE A 136 10.93 26.82 -27.21
N THR A 137 10.00 27.63 -27.74
CA THR A 137 10.19 28.27 -29.04
C THR A 137 11.21 29.39 -28.86
N ALA A 138 12.34 29.25 -29.54
CA ALA A 138 13.38 30.26 -29.53
C ALA A 138 12.90 31.49 -30.33
N ALA A 139 12.58 32.58 -29.64
CA ALA A 139 12.61 33.93 -30.20
C ALA A 139 12.81 34.98 -29.11
N ASP A 140 13.75 35.88 -29.39
CA ASP A 140 14.02 37.19 -28.78
C ASP A 140 14.79 37.33 -27.45
N THR A 141 16.12 37.30 -27.65
CA THR A 141 17.16 38.28 -27.27
C THR A 141 16.83 39.53 -26.42
N LEU A 142 17.79 39.77 -25.49
CA LEU A 142 18.43 41.04 -25.05
C LEU A 142 17.61 42.17 -24.41
N ALA A 143 17.95 42.46 -23.14
CA ALA A 143 18.26 43.75 -22.49
C ALA A 143 18.01 43.57 -20.97
N GLU A 144 18.78 44.07 -19.99
CA GLU A 144 19.77 45.13 -19.91
C GLU A 144 20.61 44.93 -18.62
N HIS A 145 21.82 45.48 -18.59
CA HIS A 145 22.69 45.58 -17.41
C HIS A 145 22.59 46.97 -16.76
N GLN A 146 23.05 47.06 -15.49
CA GLN A 146 23.41 48.24 -14.65
C GLN A 146 22.33 48.69 -13.64
N ARG A 147 22.59 49.08 -12.38
CA ARG A 147 23.79 49.21 -11.50
C ARG A 147 23.30 49.55 -10.06
N LEU A 148 24.11 49.13 -9.06
CA LEU A 148 24.41 49.75 -7.74
C LEU A 148 23.39 49.84 -6.57
N SER A 149 23.72 49.07 -5.51
CA SER A 149 23.92 49.42 -4.07
C SER A 149 22.87 50.23 -3.27
N ALA A 150 22.34 49.62 -2.20
CA ALA A 150 22.53 50.03 -0.79
C ALA A 150 21.86 49.01 0.17
N GLY A 151 22.51 48.71 1.29
CA GLY A 151 22.16 47.60 2.17
C GLY A 151 20.99 47.84 3.13
N CYS A 152 20.52 46.75 3.73
CA CYS A 152 19.92 46.72 5.07
C CYS A 152 20.02 45.29 5.61
N SER A 153 20.41 45.19 6.88
CA SER A 153 20.64 43.95 7.61
C SER A 153 19.38 43.09 7.73
N GLY A 154 19.49 41.82 7.35
CA GLY A 154 18.50 40.77 7.61
C GLY A 154 19.22 39.47 7.90
N LYS A 155 18.97 38.89 9.08
CA LYS A 155 19.60 37.68 9.61
C LYS A 155 19.41 36.48 8.67
N PRO A 156 20.34 35.51 8.59
CA PRO A 156 20.07 34.25 7.93
C PRO A 156 19.13 33.44 8.83
N SER A 157 17.83 33.45 8.51
CA SER A 157 16.91 32.47 9.06
C SER A 157 17.07 31.21 8.20
N THR A 158 17.73 30.22 8.75
CA THR A 158 17.87 28.88 8.21
C THR A 158 16.47 28.33 7.89
N MET A 159 16.03 28.42 6.64
CA MET A 159 14.96 27.58 6.15
C MET A 159 15.54 26.18 6.03
N HIS A 160 15.37 25.38 7.09
CA HIS A 160 15.27 23.95 6.90
C HIS A 160 14.05 23.72 6.00
N HIS A 161 14.30 23.60 4.70
CA HIS A 161 13.41 22.89 3.80
C HIS A 161 13.48 21.43 4.27
N LEU A 162 12.66 21.12 5.27
CA LEU A 162 12.38 19.75 5.64
C LEU A 162 11.58 19.22 4.43
N GLU A 163 12.25 18.48 3.55
CA GLU A 163 11.56 17.53 2.70
C GLU A 163 10.84 16.58 3.65
N GLU A 164 9.60 16.90 3.98
CA GLU A 164 8.66 15.95 4.54
C GLU A 164 8.45 14.92 3.44
N SER A 165 9.32 13.91 3.42
CA SER A 165 9.03 12.64 2.79
C SER A 165 7.75 12.14 3.46
N CYS A 166 6.61 12.46 2.85
CA CYS A 166 5.30 12.00 3.27
C CYS A 166 5.33 10.47 3.22
N THR A 167 5.61 9.84 4.36
CA THR A 167 5.58 8.39 4.48
C THR A 167 4.13 7.96 4.32
N THR A 168 3.82 7.55 3.11
CA THR A 168 2.50 7.01 2.77
C THR A 168 2.39 5.62 3.40
N SER A 169 1.43 5.46 4.30
CA SER A 169 1.16 4.18 4.95
C SER A 169 0.41 3.27 3.97
N ILE A 170 0.98 2.11 3.64
CA ILE A 170 0.35 1.13 2.74
C ILE A 170 0.07 -0.16 3.49
N MET A 171 -1.15 -0.67 3.34
CA MET A 171 -1.58 -1.96 3.84
C MET A 171 -1.65 -2.97 2.70
N LEU A 172 -1.13 -4.17 2.93
CA LEU A 172 -1.37 -5.33 2.05
C LEU A 172 -2.59 -6.09 2.55
N ARG A 173 -3.54 -6.36 1.65
CA ARG A 173 -4.84 -6.99 1.93
C ARG A 173 -5.05 -8.22 1.06
N LEU A 174 -5.34 -9.37 1.67
CA LEU A 174 -5.71 -10.59 0.96
C LEU A 174 -7.23 -10.77 0.93
N VAL A 175 -7.82 -10.99 -0.25
CA VAL A 175 -9.24 -11.33 -0.41
C VAL A 175 -9.38 -12.73 -0.96
N LEU A 176 -10.24 -13.55 -0.37
CA LEU A 176 -10.49 -14.94 -0.73
C LEU A 176 -11.93 -15.13 -1.20
N PRO A 177 -12.20 -15.94 -2.24
CA PRO A 177 -13.55 -16.34 -2.59
C PRO A 177 -14.15 -17.27 -1.52
N GLN A 178 -15.46 -17.22 -1.35
CA GLN A 178 -16.24 -18.18 -0.57
C GLN A 178 -16.12 -19.60 -1.18
N PRO A 179 -16.35 -20.68 -0.40
CA PRO A 179 -16.76 -20.73 1.00
C PRO A 179 -15.56 -20.93 1.93
N PHE A 180 -15.27 -19.94 2.78
CA PHE A 180 -14.25 -20.05 3.85
C PHE A 180 -14.87 -19.81 5.24
N SER A 181 -16.14 -20.22 5.42
CA SER A 181 -16.74 -20.37 6.75
C SER A 181 -16.56 -21.78 7.30
#